data_AF-X1F0T1-F1
#
_entry.id   AF-X1F0T1-F1
#
_cell.length_a   1.000
_cell.length_b   1.000
_cell.length_c   1.000
_cell.angle_alpha   90.00
_cell.angle_beta   90.00
_cell.angle_gamma   90.00
#
_symmetry.space_group_name_H-M   'P 1'
#
loop_
_entity.id
_entity.type
_entity.pdbx_description
1 polymer ?
#
loop_
_entity_poly.entity_id
_entity_poly.type
_entity_poly.pdbx_seq_one_letter_code
_entity_poly.pdbx_strand_id
1 'polypeptide(L)'
;GFPYWKRGRDSIPYHTVHVAHALQRAKLMGFEVPEDMQLGVHDYLLYIEDHFPSWYSLNIRRTISAYALYVRHLMDDTDREKAHRLLDEAGLDELSLEAVGWLWMVLADDPAYIDDLEAIRRHVNNRAVETAGAANFTTSYGDDAYLLLHSNRRTDAILLDALIVDSPQNDLIPKVVNGLLAHRTKGRWYNTQENVFVLLAMDRYFNTFEAQTPDFVASIWLGDTYAGSHEFTGRTTERHVTEIPMAYLLDETDGTQDLILSKDGPGRMYYRLGLRYSPTDLNLDPLDMGFVVQRRYEAVDDPEDVYQDEDGVWHIKAGARVRVRLTMVADNRRYHVALVDPLPAGLEIVNPSLAVSGSIPQDPNSPDYRYGWWWWGTWYEHQNMRDERAEAFSSLLWDGVYDYSYIARATTPGKFVVPPAKAEE
;
A
#
# COMPACT_ATOMS: atom_id res chain seq x y z
N GLY A 1 -28.96 14.19 -16.76
CA GLY A 1 -27.90 13.83 -15.80
C GLY A 1 -27.66 14.95 -14.79
N PHE A 2 -26.48 14.93 -14.17
CA PHE A 2 -26.10 15.83 -13.08
C PHE A 2 -24.86 16.67 -13.41
N PRO A 3 -24.90 18.00 -13.23
CA PRO A 3 -23.73 18.87 -13.31
C PRO A 3 -22.92 18.85 -12.00
N TYR A 4 -21.71 19.41 -12.00
CA TYR A 4 -20.88 19.54 -10.79
C TYR A 4 -21.55 20.31 -9.65
N TRP A 5 -22.19 21.45 -9.93
CA TRP A 5 -22.53 22.43 -8.88
C TRP A 5 -23.98 22.93 -8.92
N LYS A 6 -24.52 23.22 -10.10
CA LYS A 6 -25.79 23.96 -10.22
C LYS A 6 -26.68 23.38 -11.30
N ARG A 7 -27.93 23.10 -10.93
CA ARG A 7 -29.01 22.69 -11.86
C ARG A 7 -29.10 23.65 -13.06
N GLY A 8 -29.25 23.08 -14.26
CA GLY A 8 -29.29 23.83 -15.52
C GLY A 8 -27.93 24.07 -16.17
N ARG A 9 -26.83 23.60 -15.56
CA ARG A 9 -25.54 23.43 -16.23
C ARG A 9 -25.46 22.06 -16.91
N ASP A 10 -24.46 21.90 -17.78
CA ASP A 10 -24.21 20.67 -18.52
C ASP A 10 -23.99 19.50 -17.56
N SER A 11 -24.64 18.38 -17.88
CA SER A 11 -24.45 17.13 -17.13
C SER A 11 -23.04 16.59 -17.39
N ILE A 12 -22.40 16.10 -16.34
CA ILE A 12 -21.10 15.45 -16.45
C ILE A 12 -21.34 13.94 -16.43
N PRO A 13 -20.92 13.19 -17.48
CA PRO A 13 -21.22 11.76 -17.57
C PRO A 13 -20.80 10.97 -16.33
N TYR A 14 -19.53 11.08 -15.92
CA TYR A 14 -19.02 10.42 -14.72
C TYR A 14 -19.82 10.77 -13.46
N HIS A 15 -20.17 12.05 -13.26
CA HIS A 15 -20.92 12.48 -12.07
C HIS A 15 -22.33 11.91 -12.07
N THR A 16 -22.95 11.82 -13.23
CA THR A 16 -24.28 11.24 -13.36
C THR A 16 -24.27 9.76 -12.99
N VAL A 17 -23.27 9.00 -13.47
CA VAL A 17 -23.08 7.60 -13.06
C VAL A 17 -22.83 7.48 -11.56
N HIS A 18 -22.00 8.36 -10.99
CA HIS A 18 -21.71 8.36 -9.56
C HIS A 18 -22.93 8.70 -8.69
N VAL A 19 -23.77 9.65 -9.11
CA VAL A 19 -25.04 9.97 -8.44
C VAL A 19 -26.01 8.80 -8.55
N ALA A 20 -26.11 8.17 -9.73
CA ALA A 20 -26.93 6.97 -9.93
C ALA A 20 -26.49 5.83 -9.00
N HIS A 21 -25.18 5.63 -8.85
CA HIS A 21 -24.62 4.66 -7.90
C HIS A 21 -25.04 4.98 -6.47
N ALA A 22 -24.89 6.23 -6.02
CA ALA A 22 -25.26 6.64 -4.66
C ALA A 22 -26.75 6.45 -4.38
N LEU A 23 -27.63 6.84 -5.32
CA LEU A 23 -29.07 6.64 -5.22
C LEU A 23 -29.43 5.15 -5.14
N GLN A 24 -28.81 4.32 -5.99
CA GLN A 24 -29.06 2.87 -5.96
C GLN A 24 -28.58 2.23 -4.65
N ARG A 25 -27.40 2.61 -4.14
CA ARG A 25 -26.92 2.13 -2.83
C ARG A 25 -27.84 2.57 -1.70
N ALA A 26 -28.35 3.80 -1.73
CA ALA A 26 -29.31 4.28 -0.73
C ALA A 26 -30.61 3.46 -0.77
N LYS A 27 -31.15 3.19 -1.96
CA LYS A 27 -32.33 2.35 -2.16
C LYS A 27 -32.12 0.92 -1.63
N LEU A 28 -30.97 0.30 -1.92
CA LEU A 28 -30.61 -1.04 -1.41
C LEU A 28 -30.51 -1.08 0.12
N MET A 29 -30.21 0.05 0.77
CA MET A 29 -30.17 0.21 2.23
C MET A 29 -31.52 0.63 2.83
N GLY A 30 -32.60 0.67 2.03
CA GLY A 30 -33.95 0.98 2.50
C GLY A 30 -34.29 2.47 2.63
N PHE A 31 -33.44 3.37 2.10
CA PHE A 31 -33.78 4.79 2.03
C PHE A 31 -34.75 5.07 0.88
N GLU A 32 -35.66 6.03 1.09
CA GLU A 32 -36.59 6.47 0.05
C GLU A 32 -35.85 7.25 -1.04
N VAL A 33 -35.96 6.75 -2.28
CA VAL A 33 -35.47 7.43 -3.49
C VAL A 33 -36.68 7.66 -4.41
N PRO A 34 -36.98 8.90 -4.82
CA PRO A 34 -38.11 9.18 -5.69
C PRO A 34 -38.05 8.36 -6.98
N GLU A 35 -39.17 7.74 -7.36
CA GLU A 35 -39.24 6.85 -8.53
C GLU A 35 -38.85 7.57 -9.82
N ASP A 36 -39.36 8.78 -10.05
CA ASP A 36 -38.97 9.62 -11.20
C ASP A 36 -37.47 9.89 -11.25
N MET A 37 -36.82 10.01 -10.08
CA MET A 37 -35.37 10.22 -10.02
C MET A 37 -34.62 8.95 -10.39
N GLN A 38 -35.09 7.80 -9.90
CA GLN A 38 -34.51 6.49 -10.22
C GLN A 38 -34.64 6.17 -11.71
N LEU A 39 -35.83 6.38 -12.29
CA LEU A 39 -36.07 6.19 -13.72
C LEU A 39 -35.22 7.16 -14.56
N GLY A 40 -35.11 8.42 -14.15
CA GLY A 40 -34.32 9.42 -14.87
C GLY A 40 -32.81 9.14 -14.87
N VAL A 41 -32.26 8.57 -13.80
CA VAL A 41 -30.85 8.12 -13.82
C VAL A 41 -30.67 6.85 -14.60
N HIS A 42 -31.60 5.89 -14.48
CA HIS A 42 -31.56 4.63 -15.23
C HIS A 42 -31.56 4.86 -16.75
N ASP A 43 -32.46 5.71 -17.25
CA ASP A 43 -32.52 6.10 -18.66
C ASP A 43 -31.21 6.77 -19.14
N TYR A 44 -30.63 7.66 -18.33
CA TYR A 44 -29.34 8.28 -18.64
C TYR A 44 -28.20 7.25 -18.73
N LEU A 45 -28.22 6.18 -17.90
CA LEU A 45 -27.22 5.11 -17.96
C LEU A 45 -27.39 4.20 -19.16
N LEU A 46 -28.64 3.95 -19.59
CA LEU A 46 -28.93 3.18 -20.80
C LEU A 46 -28.28 3.82 -22.04
N TYR A 47 -28.36 5.15 -22.13
CA TYR A 47 -27.84 5.96 -23.24
C TYR A 47 -26.55 6.71 -22.90
N ILE A 48 -25.72 6.17 -21.99
CA ILE A 48 -24.53 6.86 -21.47
C ILE A 48 -23.56 7.30 -22.58
N GLU A 49 -23.44 6.51 -23.65
CA GLU A 49 -22.56 6.82 -24.78
C GLU A 49 -22.97 8.07 -25.57
N ASP A 50 -24.27 8.40 -25.61
CA ASP A 50 -24.81 9.58 -26.30
C ASP A 50 -24.50 10.88 -25.55
N HIS A 51 -24.08 10.77 -24.28
CA HIS A 51 -23.81 11.91 -23.41
C HIS A 51 -22.33 12.29 -23.32
N PHE A 52 -21.42 11.56 -23.99
CA PHE A 52 -20.00 11.86 -23.95
C PHE A 52 -19.65 13.08 -24.81
N PRO A 53 -18.99 14.11 -24.24
CA PRO A 53 -18.42 15.19 -25.03
C PRO A 53 -17.43 14.65 -26.07
N SER A 54 -17.42 15.23 -27.27
CA SER A 54 -16.62 14.76 -28.40
C SER A 54 -15.11 14.72 -28.13
N TRP A 55 -14.62 15.50 -27.17
CA TRP A 55 -13.22 15.58 -26.78
C TRP A 55 -12.81 14.56 -25.71
N TYR A 56 -13.73 13.80 -25.12
CA TYR A 56 -13.37 12.71 -24.21
C TYR A 56 -12.62 11.65 -25.02
N SER A 57 -11.49 11.18 -24.50
CA SER A 57 -10.75 10.08 -25.12
C SER A 57 -11.57 8.78 -25.08
N LEU A 58 -11.18 7.83 -25.93
CA LEU A 58 -11.81 6.51 -25.95
C LEU A 58 -11.70 5.81 -24.59
N ASN A 59 -10.55 5.89 -23.92
CA ASN A 59 -10.33 5.27 -22.62
C ASN A 59 -11.32 5.80 -21.57
N ILE A 60 -11.45 7.13 -21.45
CA ILE A 60 -12.39 7.75 -20.49
C ILE A 60 -13.84 7.30 -20.77
N ARG A 61 -14.25 7.25 -22.04
CA ARG A 61 -15.58 6.79 -22.43
C ARG A 61 -15.81 5.33 -22.02
N ARG A 62 -14.86 4.44 -22.34
CA ARG A 62 -14.91 3.02 -21.98
C ARG A 62 -15.00 2.84 -20.46
N THR A 63 -14.20 3.56 -19.68
CA THR A 63 -14.25 3.50 -18.21
C THR A 63 -15.58 3.97 -17.64
N ILE A 64 -16.17 5.05 -18.17
CA ILE A 64 -17.50 5.53 -17.72
C ILE A 64 -18.60 4.55 -18.15
N SER A 65 -18.53 3.96 -19.35
CA SER A 65 -19.45 2.92 -19.81
C SER A 65 -19.39 1.67 -18.93
N ALA A 66 -18.19 1.21 -18.56
CA ALA A 66 -18.01 0.10 -17.62
C ALA A 66 -18.63 0.41 -16.25
N TYR A 67 -18.44 1.63 -15.73
CA TYR A 67 -19.06 2.03 -14.47
C TYR A 67 -20.59 2.07 -14.58
N ALA A 68 -21.13 2.58 -15.69
CA ALA A 68 -22.56 2.62 -15.93
C ALA A 68 -23.18 1.21 -16.00
N LEU A 69 -22.49 0.26 -16.64
CA LEU A 69 -22.91 -1.15 -16.68
C LEU A 69 -22.94 -1.77 -15.27
N TYR A 70 -21.94 -1.52 -14.44
CA TYR A 70 -21.94 -1.97 -13.05
C TYR A 70 -23.09 -1.37 -12.25
N VAL A 71 -23.36 -0.07 -12.39
CA VAL A 71 -24.48 0.57 -11.70
C VAL A 71 -25.83 0.04 -12.19
N ARG A 72 -25.99 -0.21 -13.49
CA ARG A 72 -27.19 -0.86 -14.05
C ARG A 72 -27.35 -2.29 -13.54
N HIS A 73 -26.26 -3.06 -13.42
CA HIS A 73 -26.28 -4.38 -12.79
C HIS A 73 -26.79 -4.31 -11.34
N LEU A 74 -26.34 -3.32 -10.55
CA LEU A 74 -26.87 -3.08 -9.20
C LEU A 74 -28.36 -2.66 -9.18
N MET A 75 -28.90 -2.18 -10.30
CA MET A 75 -30.32 -1.82 -10.50
C MET A 75 -31.15 -2.98 -11.05
N ASP A 76 -30.62 -4.21 -11.06
CA ASP A 76 -31.23 -5.40 -11.66
C ASP A 76 -31.43 -5.30 -13.19
N ASP A 77 -30.74 -4.39 -13.87
CA ASP A 77 -30.72 -4.22 -15.33
C ASP A 77 -29.35 -4.63 -15.89
N THR A 78 -29.09 -5.93 -15.84
CA THR A 78 -27.77 -6.48 -16.19
C THR A 78 -27.62 -6.66 -17.70
N ASP A 79 -26.59 -6.04 -18.28
CA ASP A 79 -26.26 -6.11 -19.72
C ASP A 79 -24.88 -6.75 -19.92
N ARG A 80 -24.81 -8.07 -19.73
CA ARG A 80 -23.58 -8.86 -19.84
C ARG A 80 -23.01 -8.87 -21.25
N GLU A 81 -23.86 -8.89 -22.27
CA GLU A 81 -23.39 -8.84 -23.66
C GLU A 81 -22.65 -7.53 -23.97
N LYS A 82 -23.15 -6.38 -23.50
CA LYS A 82 -22.44 -5.10 -23.66
C LYS A 82 -21.15 -5.06 -22.85
N ALA A 83 -21.14 -5.66 -21.64
CA ALA A 83 -19.93 -5.79 -20.84
C ALA A 83 -18.85 -6.64 -21.53
N HIS A 84 -19.24 -7.80 -22.07
CA HIS A 84 -18.37 -8.68 -22.85
C HIS A 84 -17.86 -7.98 -24.12
N ARG A 85 -18.73 -7.35 -24.92
CA ARG A 85 -18.30 -6.59 -26.11
C ARG A 85 -17.31 -5.49 -25.77
N LEU A 86 -17.52 -4.77 -24.67
CA LEU A 86 -16.60 -3.72 -24.24
C LEU A 86 -15.21 -4.29 -23.88
N LEU A 87 -15.18 -5.47 -23.25
CA LEU A 87 -13.95 -6.18 -22.92
C LEU A 87 -13.25 -6.70 -24.19
N ASP A 88 -13.99 -7.33 -25.11
CA ASP A 88 -13.47 -7.89 -26.36
C ASP A 88 -12.93 -6.81 -27.31
N GLU A 89 -13.68 -5.72 -27.52
CA GLU A 89 -13.29 -4.62 -28.41
C GLU A 89 -12.10 -3.79 -27.88
N ALA A 90 -11.95 -3.71 -26.56
CA ALA A 90 -10.86 -2.96 -25.95
C ALA A 90 -9.61 -3.81 -25.74
N GLY A 91 -9.78 -5.06 -25.32
CA GLY A 91 -8.72 -5.85 -24.70
C GLY A 91 -8.44 -5.37 -23.27
N LEU A 92 -8.07 -6.32 -22.41
CA LEU A 92 -7.82 -6.03 -20.98
C LEU A 92 -6.65 -5.06 -20.76
N ASP A 93 -5.64 -5.04 -21.63
CA ASP A 93 -4.47 -4.17 -21.48
C ASP A 93 -4.75 -2.69 -21.74
N GLU A 94 -5.80 -2.38 -22.53
CA GLU A 94 -6.20 -1.01 -22.85
C GLU A 94 -7.30 -0.48 -21.90
N LEU A 95 -7.88 -1.36 -21.07
CA LEU A 95 -8.86 -0.95 -20.06
C LEU A 95 -8.14 -0.57 -18.77
N SER A 96 -8.57 0.55 -18.17
CA SER A 96 -8.21 0.86 -16.79
C SER A 96 -8.65 -0.28 -15.85
N LEU A 97 -7.87 -0.59 -14.82
CA LEU A 97 -8.22 -1.61 -13.83
C LEU A 97 -9.56 -1.35 -13.12
N GLU A 98 -9.98 -0.09 -12.97
CA GLU A 98 -11.30 0.26 -12.44
C GLU A 98 -12.43 -0.24 -13.38
N ALA A 99 -12.26 -0.04 -14.70
CA ALA A 99 -13.18 -0.55 -15.71
C ALA A 99 -13.21 -2.08 -15.69
N VAL A 100 -12.05 -2.73 -15.61
CA VAL A 100 -11.95 -4.20 -15.49
C VAL A 100 -12.71 -4.69 -14.24
N GLY A 101 -12.51 -4.07 -13.07
CA GLY A 101 -13.19 -4.46 -11.85
C GLY A 101 -14.72 -4.29 -11.90
N TRP A 102 -15.23 -3.24 -12.56
CA TRP A 102 -16.67 -3.09 -12.78
C TRP A 102 -17.24 -4.10 -13.76
N LEU A 103 -16.55 -4.36 -14.88
CA LEU A 103 -16.97 -5.39 -15.84
C LEU A 103 -16.94 -6.78 -15.22
N TRP A 104 -15.93 -7.06 -14.39
CA TRP A 104 -15.83 -8.30 -13.63
C TRP A 104 -17.09 -8.54 -12.81
N MET A 105 -17.54 -7.54 -12.04
CA MET A 105 -18.76 -7.63 -11.24
C MET A 105 -20.02 -7.88 -12.09
N VAL A 106 -20.09 -7.33 -13.31
CA VAL A 106 -21.23 -7.53 -14.22
C VAL A 106 -21.24 -8.95 -14.80
N LEU A 107 -20.07 -9.49 -15.14
CA LEU A 107 -19.90 -10.81 -15.75
C LEU A 107 -19.91 -11.96 -14.72
N ALA A 108 -19.67 -11.66 -13.44
CA ALA A 108 -19.62 -12.65 -12.38
C ALA A 108 -20.91 -13.50 -12.29
N ASP A 109 -20.74 -14.72 -11.79
CA ASP A 109 -21.78 -15.75 -11.56
C ASP A 109 -22.52 -16.25 -12.82
N ASP A 110 -22.01 -15.97 -14.03
CA ASP A 110 -22.56 -16.50 -15.28
C ASP A 110 -21.55 -17.40 -16.02
N PRO A 111 -21.79 -18.73 -16.10
CA PRO A 111 -20.91 -19.67 -16.78
C PRO A 111 -20.66 -19.37 -18.26
N ALA A 112 -21.53 -18.58 -18.91
CA ALA A 112 -21.34 -18.19 -20.31
C ALA A 112 -20.09 -17.32 -20.54
N TYR A 113 -19.59 -16.67 -19.49
CA TYR A 113 -18.44 -15.75 -19.54
C TYR A 113 -17.22 -16.26 -18.76
N ILE A 114 -17.11 -17.59 -18.57
CA ILE A 114 -16.01 -18.18 -17.80
C ILE A 114 -14.63 -17.82 -18.36
N ASP A 115 -14.48 -17.78 -19.68
CA ASP A 115 -13.22 -17.44 -20.34
C ASP A 115 -12.82 -15.97 -20.08
N ASP A 116 -13.79 -15.05 -20.08
CA ASP A 116 -13.57 -13.65 -19.70
C ASP A 116 -13.13 -13.53 -18.25
N LEU A 117 -13.81 -14.25 -17.34
CA LEU A 117 -13.51 -14.24 -15.92
C LEU A 117 -12.12 -14.82 -15.63
N GLU A 118 -11.72 -15.89 -16.31
CA GLU A 118 -10.35 -16.43 -16.22
C GLU A 118 -9.31 -15.43 -16.74
N ALA A 119 -9.60 -14.76 -17.85
CA ALA A 119 -8.73 -13.73 -18.41
C ALA A 119 -8.59 -12.52 -17.47
N ILE A 120 -9.69 -12.05 -16.87
CA ILE A 120 -9.71 -10.98 -15.87
C ILE A 120 -8.90 -11.38 -14.64
N ARG A 121 -9.15 -12.57 -14.05
CA ARG A 121 -8.42 -13.07 -12.88
C ARG A 121 -6.91 -13.07 -13.14
N ARG A 122 -6.49 -13.62 -14.28
CA ARG A 122 -5.07 -13.64 -14.68
C ARG A 122 -4.51 -12.23 -14.85
N HIS A 123 -5.24 -11.34 -15.52
CA HIS A 123 -4.81 -9.98 -15.77
C HIS A 123 -4.63 -9.17 -14.48
N VAL A 124 -5.58 -9.29 -13.54
CA VAL A 124 -5.54 -8.61 -12.24
C VAL A 124 -4.44 -9.18 -11.35
N ASN A 125 -4.30 -10.52 -11.27
CA ASN A 125 -3.23 -11.14 -10.49
C ASN A 125 -1.84 -10.75 -11.01
N ASN A 126 -1.65 -10.64 -12.33
CA ASN A 126 -0.38 -10.21 -12.93
C ASN A 126 -0.03 -8.73 -12.66
N ARG A 127 -0.98 -7.92 -12.18
CA ARG A 127 -0.80 -6.51 -11.84
C ARG A 127 -0.86 -6.25 -10.32
N ALA A 128 -1.04 -7.31 -9.54
CA ALA A 128 -0.93 -7.25 -8.09
C ALA A 128 0.54 -7.13 -7.71
N VAL A 129 0.83 -6.15 -6.87
CA VAL A 129 2.10 -6.01 -6.18
C VAL A 129 1.89 -6.48 -4.75
N GLU A 130 2.63 -7.52 -4.38
CA GLU A 130 2.52 -8.13 -3.05
C GLU A 130 3.78 -7.88 -2.22
N THR A 131 3.55 -7.57 -0.96
CA THR A 131 4.54 -7.61 0.11
C THR A 131 4.21 -8.78 1.04
N ALA A 132 5.00 -8.98 2.09
CA ALA A 132 4.68 -9.97 3.11
C ALA A 132 3.33 -9.70 3.81
N GLY A 133 2.95 -8.43 3.98
CA GLY A 133 1.78 -8.04 4.79
C GLY A 133 0.62 -7.40 4.03
N ALA A 134 0.86 -6.90 2.82
CA ALA A 134 -0.09 -6.09 2.05
C ALA A 134 0.00 -6.35 0.55
N ALA A 135 -1.06 -6.01 -0.19
CA ALA A 135 -1.10 -6.04 -1.64
C ALA A 135 -1.76 -4.78 -2.18
N ASN A 136 -1.36 -4.34 -3.36
CA ASN A 136 -2.00 -3.25 -4.10
C ASN A 136 -1.88 -3.51 -5.61
N PHE A 137 -2.59 -2.72 -6.41
CA PHE A 137 -2.55 -2.85 -7.86
C PHE A 137 -1.88 -1.66 -8.54
N THR A 138 -0.95 -1.95 -9.44
CA THR A 138 -0.25 -0.92 -10.20
C THR A 138 -1.21 -0.28 -11.22
N THR A 139 -1.36 1.04 -11.13
CA THR A 139 -2.21 1.82 -12.02
C THR A 139 -1.39 2.90 -12.71
N SER A 140 -1.75 3.19 -13.96
CA SER A 140 -1.21 4.31 -14.72
C SER A 140 -2.39 5.13 -15.27
N TYR A 141 -2.25 6.45 -15.23
CA TYR A 141 -3.31 7.38 -15.59
C TYR A 141 -2.79 8.38 -16.61
N GLY A 142 -3.56 8.60 -17.68
CA GLY A 142 -3.28 9.62 -18.69
C GLY A 142 -3.72 11.02 -18.25
N ASP A 143 -3.34 12.03 -19.04
CA ASP A 143 -3.59 13.45 -18.74
C ASP A 143 -5.08 13.82 -18.58
N ASP A 144 -6.00 13.03 -19.13
CA ASP A 144 -7.44 13.22 -19.07
C ASP A 144 -8.13 12.49 -17.90
N ALA A 145 -7.36 11.75 -17.10
CA ALA A 145 -7.90 10.93 -16.02
C ALA A 145 -8.54 11.75 -14.87
N TYR A 146 -8.32 13.07 -14.82
CA TYR A 146 -9.02 13.98 -13.90
C TYR A 146 -10.56 13.92 -14.05
N LEU A 147 -11.06 13.49 -15.21
CA LEU A 147 -12.50 13.32 -15.50
C LEU A 147 -13.15 12.16 -14.73
N LEU A 148 -12.35 11.21 -14.25
CA LEU A 148 -12.81 10.01 -13.57
C LEU A 148 -12.68 10.10 -12.05
N LEU A 149 -12.07 11.17 -11.53
CA LEU A 149 -11.72 11.33 -10.12
C LEU A 149 -10.99 10.08 -9.55
N HIS A 150 -10.11 9.49 -10.36
CA HIS A 150 -9.43 8.24 -10.07
C HIS A 150 -8.46 8.36 -8.89
N SER A 151 -8.13 7.21 -8.28
CA SER A 151 -6.92 7.06 -7.48
C SER A 151 -6.58 5.58 -7.30
N ASN A 152 -5.32 5.29 -6.97
CA ASN A 152 -4.84 3.92 -6.79
C ASN A 152 -5.68 3.17 -5.74
N ARG A 153 -6.03 3.82 -4.62
CA ARG A 153 -6.81 3.18 -3.54
C ARG A 153 -8.26 2.91 -3.93
N ARG A 154 -8.83 3.77 -4.76
CA ARG A 154 -10.15 3.52 -5.33
C ARG A 154 -10.12 2.26 -6.19
N THR A 155 -9.10 2.12 -7.04
CA THR A 155 -8.88 0.90 -7.84
C THR A 155 -8.71 -0.32 -6.96
N ASP A 156 -7.86 -0.25 -5.93
CA ASP A 156 -7.65 -1.33 -4.96
C ASP A 156 -8.98 -1.80 -4.34
N ALA A 157 -9.84 -0.85 -3.97
CA ALA A 157 -11.15 -1.15 -3.38
C ALA A 157 -12.16 -1.75 -4.40
N ILE A 158 -12.17 -1.26 -5.63
CA ILE A 158 -13.05 -1.81 -6.69
C ILE A 158 -12.66 -3.26 -7.02
N LEU A 159 -11.36 -3.52 -7.15
CA LEU A 159 -10.85 -4.87 -7.40
C LEU A 159 -11.04 -5.79 -6.19
N LEU A 160 -10.90 -5.27 -4.95
CA LEU A 160 -11.25 -6.01 -3.76
C LEU A 160 -12.73 -6.43 -3.77
N ASP A 161 -13.65 -5.52 -4.10
CA ASP A 161 -15.08 -5.85 -4.18
C ASP A 161 -15.34 -7.01 -5.15
N ALA A 162 -14.72 -6.95 -6.34
CA ALA A 162 -14.82 -7.98 -7.37
C ALA A 162 -14.20 -9.32 -6.93
N LEU A 163 -13.00 -9.29 -6.35
CA LEU A 163 -12.33 -10.47 -5.81
C LEU A 163 -13.17 -11.20 -4.76
N ILE A 164 -13.84 -10.45 -3.87
CA ILE A 164 -14.67 -11.05 -2.82
C ILE A 164 -15.88 -11.77 -3.42
N VAL A 165 -16.50 -11.21 -4.45
CA VAL A 165 -17.66 -11.84 -5.11
C VAL A 165 -17.25 -13.08 -5.89
N ASP A 166 -16.22 -12.97 -6.71
CA ASP A 166 -15.91 -13.98 -7.71
C ASP A 166 -14.89 -15.04 -7.25
N SER A 167 -14.02 -14.69 -6.29
CA SER A 167 -12.92 -15.53 -5.80
C SER A 167 -12.72 -15.39 -4.27
N PRO A 168 -13.73 -15.65 -3.41
CA PRO A 168 -13.66 -15.36 -1.97
C PRO A 168 -12.54 -16.09 -1.20
N GLN A 169 -11.93 -17.13 -1.78
CA GLN A 169 -10.79 -17.86 -1.20
C GLN A 169 -9.43 -17.31 -1.67
N ASN A 170 -9.38 -16.24 -2.48
CA ASN A 170 -8.12 -15.70 -2.98
C ASN A 170 -7.30 -15.03 -1.86
N ASP A 171 -6.05 -15.45 -1.71
CA ASP A 171 -5.12 -14.98 -0.68
C ASP A 171 -4.73 -13.50 -0.81
N LEU A 172 -4.99 -12.86 -1.96
CA LEU A 172 -4.83 -11.42 -2.12
C LEU A 172 -5.81 -10.62 -1.28
N ILE A 173 -7.01 -11.13 -1.02
CA ILE A 173 -8.09 -10.41 -0.32
C ILE A 173 -7.60 -9.85 1.03
N PRO A 174 -7.08 -10.64 1.98
CA PRO A 174 -6.60 -10.11 3.26
C PRO A 174 -5.43 -9.13 3.10
N LYS A 175 -4.57 -9.32 2.09
CA LYS A 175 -3.43 -8.42 1.83
C LYS A 175 -3.89 -7.06 1.29
N VAL A 176 -4.86 -7.03 0.38
CA VAL A 176 -5.45 -5.77 -0.13
C VAL A 176 -6.18 -5.03 0.98
N VAL A 177 -6.92 -5.75 1.84
CA VAL A 177 -7.56 -5.17 3.03
C VAL A 177 -6.52 -4.55 3.96
N ASN A 178 -5.42 -5.25 4.27
CA ASN A 178 -4.34 -4.71 5.08
C ASN A 178 -3.74 -3.44 4.47
N GLY A 179 -3.46 -3.44 3.16
CA GLY A 179 -2.92 -2.27 2.45
C GLY A 179 -3.86 -1.07 2.49
N LEU A 180 -5.17 -1.30 2.33
CA LEU A 180 -6.17 -0.24 2.44
C LEU A 180 -6.26 0.31 3.88
N LEU A 181 -6.19 -0.54 4.90
CA LEU A 181 -6.28 -0.11 6.30
C LEU A 181 -5.01 0.59 6.81
N ALA A 182 -3.83 0.21 6.31
CA ALA A 182 -2.53 0.74 6.74
C ALA A 182 -2.42 2.27 6.59
N HIS A 183 -2.98 2.84 5.51
CA HIS A 183 -2.91 4.27 5.25
C HIS A 183 -4.14 5.07 5.73
N ARG A 184 -4.86 4.56 6.73
CA ARG A 184 -6.01 5.28 7.26
C ARG A 184 -5.57 6.35 8.27
N THR A 185 -5.68 7.62 7.89
CA THR A 185 -5.37 8.74 8.79
C THR A 185 -6.64 9.26 9.43
N LYS A 186 -6.75 9.21 10.77
CA LYS A 186 -7.92 9.68 11.53
C LYS A 186 -9.25 9.09 11.01
N GLY A 187 -9.24 7.80 10.64
CA GLY A 187 -10.43 7.09 10.19
C GLY A 187 -10.82 7.28 8.72
N ARG A 188 -10.03 7.99 7.92
CA ARG A 188 -10.33 8.27 6.50
C ARG A 188 -9.12 8.10 5.57
N TRP A 189 -9.41 8.01 4.29
CA TRP A 189 -8.47 8.05 3.17
C TRP A 189 -8.36 9.46 2.58
N TYR A 190 -7.55 9.63 1.54
CA TYR A 190 -7.08 10.94 1.08
C TYR A 190 -8.21 11.84 0.56
N ASN A 191 -9.15 11.29 -0.20
CA ASN A 191 -10.24 12.04 -0.81
C ASN A 191 -11.60 11.31 -0.66
N THR A 192 -12.68 11.98 -1.08
CA THR A 192 -14.05 11.45 -0.98
C THR A 192 -14.28 10.21 -1.84
N GLN A 193 -13.64 10.11 -3.00
CA GLN A 193 -13.78 8.94 -3.89
C GLN A 193 -13.16 7.70 -3.25
N GLU A 194 -11.96 7.81 -2.69
CA GLU A 194 -11.33 6.73 -1.91
C GLU A 194 -12.23 6.29 -0.76
N ASN A 195 -12.72 7.24 0.04
CA ASN A 195 -13.57 6.93 1.18
C ASN A 195 -14.82 6.13 0.76
N VAL A 196 -15.50 6.53 -0.31
CA VAL A 196 -16.70 5.82 -0.78
C VAL A 196 -16.36 4.39 -1.16
N PHE A 197 -15.46 4.17 -2.11
CA PHE A 197 -15.23 2.82 -2.63
C PHE A 197 -14.58 1.90 -1.58
N VAL A 198 -13.65 2.42 -0.77
CA VAL A 198 -13.04 1.62 0.30
C VAL A 198 -14.08 1.22 1.34
N LEU A 199 -14.98 2.12 1.76
CA LEU A 199 -16.02 1.75 2.73
C LEU A 199 -17.00 0.70 2.17
N LEU A 200 -17.36 0.78 0.89
CA LEU A 200 -18.22 -0.24 0.27
C LEU A 200 -17.53 -1.61 0.21
N ALA A 201 -16.24 -1.65 -0.14
CA ALA A 201 -15.48 -2.89 -0.17
C ALA A 201 -15.25 -3.46 1.25
N MET A 202 -15.00 -2.61 2.25
CA MET A 202 -14.87 -3.03 3.66
C MET A 202 -16.18 -3.53 4.24
N ASP A 203 -17.32 -2.93 3.87
CA ASP A 203 -18.64 -3.42 4.25
C ASP A 203 -18.90 -4.82 3.67
N ARG A 204 -18.59 -5.04 2.38
CA ARG A 204 -18.66 -6.38 1.79
C ARG A 204 -17.73 -7.35 2.50
N TYR A 205 -16.47 -6.98 2.70
CA TYR A 205 -15.50 -7.81 3.42
C TYR A 205 -16.02 -8.22 4.79
N PHE A 206 -16.57 -7.27 5.54
CA PHE A 206 -17.13 -7.53 6.86
C PHE A 206 -18.28 -8.54 6.78
N ASN A 207 -19.23 -8.34 5.88
CA ASN A 207 -20.38 -9.22 5.74
C ASN A 207 -20.00 -10.62 5.20
N THR A 208 -18.91 -10.74 4.43
CA THR A 208 -18.45 -12.02 3.89
C THR A 208 -17.56 -12.80 4.87
N PHE A 209 -16.65 -12.13 5.58
CA PHE A 209 -15.61 -12.79 6.37
C PHE A 209 -15.68 -12.55 7.88
N GLU A 210 -16.29 -11.44 8.33
CA GLU A 210 -16.32 -10.98 9.73
C GLU A 210 -17.74 -10.96 10.34
N ALA A 211 -18.72 -11.53 9.63
CA ALA A 211 -20.12 -11.57 10.08
C ALA A 211 -20.27 -12.39 11.37
N GLN A 212 -19.49 -13.46 11.49
CA GLN A 212 -19.45 -14.28 12.70
C GLN A 212 -18.72 -13.55 13.82
N THR A 213 -19.43 -13.30 14.92
CA THR A 213 -18.82 -12.76 16.13
C THR A 213 -17.76 -13.74 16.67
N PRO A 214 -16.52 -13.29 16.95
CA PRO A 214 -15.49 -14.15 17.54
C PRO A 214 -15.93 -14.74 18.88
N ASP A 215 -15.73 -16.04 19.02
CA ASP A 215 -15.89 -16.79 20.27
C ASP A 215 -15.03 -18.05 20.15
N PHE A 216 -13.71 -17.88 20.30
CA PHE A 216 -12.75 -18.95 20.08
C PHE A 216 -11.55 -18.87 21.02
N VAL A 217 -10.91 -20.01 21.26
CA VAL A 217 -9.63 -20.11 21.95
C VAL A 217 -8.52 -20.35 20.93
N ALA A 218 -7.54 -19.46 20.91
CA ALA A 218 -6.30 -19.64 20.17
C ALA A 218 -5.23 -20.24 21.08
N SER A 219 -4.58 -21.30 20.64
CA SER A 219 -3.54 -22.01 21.41
C SER A 219 -2.29 -22.22 20.58
N ILE A 220 -1.13 -22.16 21.23
CA ILE A 220 0.20 -22.19 20.60
C ILE A 220 1.05 -23.27 21.25
N TRP A 221 1.74 -24.06 20.43
CA TRP A 221 2.74 -25.03 20.86
C TRP A 221 4.02 -24.90 20.02
N LEU A 222 5.15 -25.16 20.65
CA LEU A 222 6.45 -25.33 20.00
C LEU A 222 6.90 -26.78 20.21
N GLY A 223 6.88 -27.58 19.14
CA GLY A 223 6.93 -29.03 19.23
C GLY A 223 5.82 -29.54 20.16
N ASP A 224 6.20 -30.36 21.14
CA ASP A 224 5.29 -30.87 22.16
C ASP A 224 5.07 -29.89 23.33
N THR A 225 5.76 -28.75 23.35
CA THR A 225 5.70 -27.80 24.47
C THR A 225 4.59 -26.79 24.27
N TYR A 226 3.65 -26.72 25.21
CA TYR A 226 2.62 -25.70 25.23
C TYR A 226 3.21 -24.31 25.53
N ALA A 227 3.03 -23.37 24.60
CA ALA A 227 3.57 -22.02 24.68
C ALA A 227 2.55 -20.99 25.22
N GLY A 228 1.25 -21.26 25.07
CA GLY A 228 0.19 -20.42 25.64
C GLY A 228 -1.14 -20.54 24.91
N SER A 229 -2.16 -19.88 25.46
CA SER A 229 -3.45 -19.71 24.80
C SER A 229 -4.12 -18.41 25.20
N HIS A 230 -5.06 -17.96 24.39
CA HIS A 230 -5.87 -16.80 24.65
C HIS A 230 -7.30 -17.01 24.12
N GLU A 231 -8.28 -16.59 24.91
CA GLU A 231 -9.69 -16.62 24.55
C GLU A 231 -10.09 -15.28 23.92
N PHE A 232 -10.72 -15.34 22.76
CA PHE A 232 -11.26 -14.19 22.05
C PHE A 232 -12.78 -14.28 22.06
N THR A 233 -13.43 -13.37 22.79
CA THR A 233 -14.90 -13.30 22.91
C THR A 233 -15.41 -11.94 22.47
N GLY A 234 -16.37 -11.93 21.55
CA GLY A 234 -16.96 -10.71 21.03
C GLY A 234 -16.07 -9.97 20.01
N ARG A 235 -16.51 -8.78 19.60
CA ARG A 235 -15.74 -7.92 18.70
C ARG A 235 -14.84 -7.00 19.53
N THR A 236 -13.55 -7.28 19.53
CA THR A 236 -12.54 -6.51 20.26
C THR A 236 -11.37 -6.14 19.34
N THR A 237 -10.66 -5.07 19.68
CA THR A 237 -9.37 -4.71 19.04
C THR A 237 -8.18 -5.25 19.82
N GLU A 238 -8.41 -6.09 20.83
CA GLU A 238 -7.39 -6.73 21.62
C GLU A 238 -6.44 -7.56 20.75
N ARG A 239 -5.17 -7.55 21.13
CA ARG A 239 -4.12 -8.37 20.54
C ARG A 239 -3.40 -9.07 21.66
N HIS A 240 -3.30 -10.39 21.55
CA HIS A 240 -2.48 -11.18 22.45
C HIS A 240 -1.11 -11.44 21.81
N VAL A 241 -0.05 -11.32 22.61
CA VAL A 241 1.33 -11.56 22.18
C VAL A 241 1.95 -12.59 23.08
N THR A 242 2.47 -13.66 22.48
CA THR A 242 3.28 -14.68 23.15
C THR A 242 4.72 -14.54 22.65
N GLU A 243 5.65 -14.28 23.57
CA GLU A 243 7.08 -14.19 23.26
C GLU A 243 7.81 -15.45 23.70
N ILE A 244 8.49 -16.10 22.77
CA ILE A 244 9.39 -17.23 23.06
C ILE A 244 10.83 -16.70 22.97
N PRO A 245 11.60 -16.67 24.07
CA PRO A 245 12.96 -16.15 24.05
C PRO A 245 13.88 -16.95 23.12
N MET A 246 14.73 -16.26 22.35
CA MET A 246 15.72 -16.93 21.49
C MET A 246 16.66 -17.86 22.27
N ALA A 247 16.98 -17.53 23.53
CA ALA A 247 17.81 -18.40 24.37
C ALA A 247 17.13 -19.76 24.60
N TYR A 248 15.82 -19.77 24.83
CA TYR A 248 15.05 -21.02 24.94
C TYR A 248 15.12 -21.82 23.64
N LEU A 249 14.99 -21.16 22.49
CA LEU A 249 15.10 -21.83 21.19
C LEU A 249 16.50 -22.41 20.96
N LEU A 250 17.57 -21.73 21.37
CA LEU A 250 18.94 -22.21 21.20
C LEU A 250 19.28 -23.37 22.16
N ASP A 251 18.76 -23.33 23.39
CA ASP A 251 19.10 -24.29 24.44
C ASP A 251 18.25 -25.57 24.38
N GLU A 252 16.96 -25.44 24.08
CA GLU A 252 15.98 -26.52 24.20
C GLU A 252 15.57 -27.13 22.86
N THR A 253 16.11 -26.63 21.74
CA THR A 253 15.76 -27.15 20.41
C THR A 253 16.98 -27.60 19.62
N ASP A 254 17.05 -28.90 19.36
CA ASP A 254 18.01 -29.47 18.42
C ASP A 254 17.43 -29.43 17.01
N GLY A 255 17.70 -28.33 16.29
CA GLY A 255 17.27 -28.15 14.91
C GLY A 255 15.82 -27.66 14.76
N THR A 256 15.22 -27.93 13.60
CA THR A 256 13.91 -27.39 13.24
C THR A 256 12.80 -27.90 14.17
N GLN A 257 11.98 -26.99 14.69
CA GLN A 257 10.80 -27.30 15.50
C GLN A 257 9.52 -26.87 14.79
N ASP A 258 8.46 -27.64 15.02
CA ASP A 258 7.12 -27.27 14.56
C ASP A 258 6.53 -26.18 15.47
N LEU A 259 6.01 -25.12 14.87
CA LEU A 259 5.18 -24.13 15.57
C LEU A 259 3.72 -24.39 15.20
N ILE A 260 2.94 -24.85 16.17
CA ILE A 260 1.54 -25.25 15.96
C ILE A 260 0.63 -24.16 16.52
N LEU A 261 -0.24 -23.63 15.66
CA LEU A 261 -1.34 -22.74 16.03
C LEU A 261 -2.66 -23.48 15.87
N SER A 262 -3.46 -23.54 16.94
CA SER A 262 -4.80 -24.11 16.90
C SER A 262 -5.85 -23.05 17.26
N LYS A 263 -7.02 -23.17 16.64
CA LYS A 263 -8.20 -22.34 16.89
C LYS A 263 -9.38 -23.26 17.15
N ASP A 264 -9.96 -23.16 18.34
CA ASP A 264 -11.17 -23.89 18.70
C ASP A 264 -12.33 -22.93 18.96
N GLY A 265 -13.42 -23.06 18.20
CA GLY A 265 -14.60 -22.17 18.26
C GLY A 265 -14.82 -21.29 17.01
N PRO A 266 -16.00 -20.64 16.90
CA PRO A 266 -16.37 -19.77 15.78
C PRO A 266 -15.59 -18.45 15.70
N GLY A 267 -15.52 -17.88 14.49
CA GLY A 267 -14.84 -16.62 14.19
C GLY A 267 -13.51 -16.83 13.46
N ARG A 268 -13.00 -15.73 12.88
CA ARG A 268 -11.75 -15.70 12.13
C ARG A 268 -10.59 -15.31 13.05
N MET A 269 -9.51 -16.08 13.01
CA MET A 269 -8.27 -15.80 13.73
C MET A 269 -7.26 -15.16 12.78
N TYR A 270 -6.83 -13.95 13.10
CA TYR A 270 -5.68 -13.30 12.49
C TYR A 270 -4.46 -13.50 13.38
N TYR A 271 -3.33 -13.86 12.80
CA TYR A 271 -2.08 -14.03 13.51
C TYR A 271 -0.91 -13.48 12.71
N ARG A 272 0.16 -13.11 13.41
CA ARG A 272 1.45 -12.76 12.83
C ARG A 272 2.52 -13.54 13.58
N LEU A 273 3.39 -14.18 12.82
CA LEU A 273 4.62 -14.77 13.33
C LEU A 273 5.78 -13.80 13.08
N GLY A 274 6.61 -13.60 14.09
CA GLY A 274 7.78 -12.73 14.00
C GLY A 274 8.97 -13.38 14.70
N LEU A 275 10.12 -13.32 14.06
CA LEU A 275 11.39 -13.79 14.60
C LEU A 275 12.35 -12.61 14.68
N ARG A 276 12.92 -12.36 15.87
CA ARG A 276 13.95 -11.34 16.06
C ARG A 276 15.19 -12.01 16.64
N TYR A 277 16.28 -11.98 15.88
CA TYR A 277 17.54 -12.62 16.24
C TYR A 277 18.73 -11.74 15.84
N SER A 278 19.89 -12.01 16.46
CA SER A 278 21.18 -11.50 16.00
C SER A 278 21.92 -12.62 15.29
N PRO A 279 22.34 -12.42 14.03
CA PRO A 279 23.25 -13.34 13.37
C PRO A 279 24.57 -13.48 14.15
N THR A 280 25.19 -14.66 14.06
CA THR A 280 26.52 -14.92 14.62
C THR A 280 27.63 -14.37 13.73
N ASP A 281 27.40 -14.35 12.41
CA ASP A 281 28.24 -13.66 11.44
C ASP A 281 27.66 -12.27 11.15
N LEU A 282 28.48 -11.23 11.34
CA LEU A 282 28.10 -9.83 11.09
C LEU A 282 28.38 -9.41 9.65
N ASN A 283 29.06 -10.25 8.86
CA ASN A 283 29.24 -10.06 7.43
C ASN A 283 28.09 -10.72 6.68
N LEU A 284 26.99 -9.99 6.55
CA LEU A 284 25.80 -10.47 5.87
C LEU A 284 25.83 -10.08 4.40
N ASP A 285 25.45 -11.01 3.54
CA ASP A 285 25.16 -10.68 2.15
C ASP A 285 24.01 -9.67 2.09
N PRO A 286 24.06 -8.67 1.19
CA PRO A 286 22.95 -7.76 0.98
C PRO A 286 21.67 -8.53 0.62
N LEU A 287 20.56 -8.16 1.26
CA LEU A 287 19.24 -8.74 1.02
C LEU A 287 18.27 -7.65 0.57
N ASP A 288 17.67 -7.85 -0.60
CA ASP A 288 16.55 -7.05 -1.10
C ASP A 288 15.25 -7.86 -0.95
N MET A 289 14.33 -7.34 -0.14
CA MET A 289 12.98 -7.87 0.03
C MET A 289 11.93 -6.75 -0.16
N GLY A 290 12.18 -5.85 -1.12
CA GLY A 290 11.32 -4.72 -1.45
C GLY A 290 11.93 -3.35 -1.17
N PHE A 291 13.15 -3.31 -0.66
CA PHE A 291 13.94 -2.11 -0.46
C PHE A 291 15.38 -2.40 -0.83
N VAL A 292 15.97 -1.50 -1.62
CA VAL A 292 17.42 -1.45 -1.81
C VAL A 292 17.94 -0.25 -1.04
N VAL A 293 18.89 -0.47 -0.13
CA VAL A 293 19.55 0.60 0.62
C VAL A 293 21.04 0.59 0.32
N GLN A 294 21.55 1.72 -0.14
CA GLN A 294 22.98 1.93 -0.35
C GLN A 294 23.46 3.04 0.57
N ARG A 295 24.58 2.81 1.25
CA ARG A 295 25.22 3.81 2.11
C ARG A 295 26.61 4.16 1.59
N ARG A 296 26.92 5.45 1.57
CA ARG A 296 28.22 6.00 1.23
C ARG A 296 28.70 6.99 2.28
N TYR A 297 30.00 7.00 2.53
CA TYR A 297 30.66 8.01 3.33
C TYR A 297 31.39 9.00 2.43
N GLU A 298 31.21 10.29 2.68
CA GLU A 298 31.83 11.36 1.92
C GLU A 298 32.56 12.31 2.86
N ALA A 299 33.76 12.74 2.49
CA ALA A 299 34.44 13.80 3.22
C ALA A 299 33.67 15.11 3.10
N VAL A 300 33.57 15.85 4.21
CA VAL A 300 32.95 17.18 4.23
C VAL A 300 33.97 18.29 4.04
N ASP A 301 35.18 18.11 4.57
CA ASP A 301 36.20 19.14 4.69
C ASP A 301 37.36 18.94 3.68
N ASP A 302 38.07 17.83 3.80
CA ASP A 302 39.19 17.46 2.92
C ASP A 302 38.88 16.11 2.23
N PRO A 303 38.81 16.04 0.89
CA PRO A 303 38.54 14.80 0.15
C PRO A 303 39.41 13.60 0.53
N GLU A 304 40.63 13.85 1.03
CA GLU A 304 41.56 12.78 1.44
C GLU A 304 41.24 12.21 2.84
N ASP A 305 40.39 12.88 3.62
CA ASP A 305 40.05 12.45 4.99
C ASP A 305 39.09 11.24 5.02
N VAL A 306 38.40 10.95 3.91
CA VAL A 306 37.46 9.82 3.78
C VAL A 306 37.64 9.15 2.42
N TYR A 307 38.12 7.92 2.41
CA TYR A 307 38.25 7.12 1.19
C TYR A 307 37.93 5.65 1.45
N GLN A 308 37.62 4.91 0.38
CA GLN A 308 37.43 3.47 0.40
C GLN A 308 38.60 2.82 -0.35
N ASP A 309 39.21 1.79 0.22
CA ASP A 309 40.28 1.04 -0.44
C ASP A 309 39.75 -0.04 -1.41
N GLU A 310 40.66 -0.74 -2.07
CA GLU A 310 40.34 -1.78 -3.06
C GLU A 310 39.61 -2.99 -2.47
N ASP A 311 39.76 -3.22 -1.16
CA ASP A 311 39.08 -4.29 -0.40
C ASP A 311 37.70 -3.83 0.11
N GLY A 312 37.29 -2.60 -0.19
CA GLY A 312 36.00 -2.03 0.21
C GLY A 312 35.98 -1.49 1.64
N VAL A 313 37.13 -1.39 2.31
CA VAL A 313 37.23 -0.85 3.67
C VAL A 313 37.27 0.67 3.64
N TRP A 314 36.45 1.31 4.47
CA TRP A 314 36.44 2.75 4.64
C TRP A 314 37.53 3.21 5.61
N HIS A 315 38.34 4.16 5.17
CA HIS A 315 39.35 4.86 5.95
C HIS A 315 38.86 6.28 6.23
N ILE A 316 38.74 6.62 7.52
CA ILE A 316 38.23 7.92 7.98
C ILE A 316 39.21 8.48 8.98
N LYS A 317 39.73 9.68 8.72
CA LYS A 317 40.68 10.35 9.60
C LYS A 317 40.00 10.83 10.89
N ALA A 318 40.66 10.64 12.03
CA ALA A 318 40.17 11.11 13.31
C ALA A 318 39.94 12.63 13.31
N GLY A 319 38.80 13.07 13.84
CA GLY A 319 38.35 14.47 13.85
C GLY A 319 37.63 14.92 12.58
N ALA A 320 37.71 14.16 11.48
CA ALA A 320 37.06 14.53 10.22
C ALA A 320 35.53 14.52 10.35
N ARG A 321 34.89 15.46 9.64
CA ARG A 321 33.45 15.43 9.41
C ARG A 321 33.16 14.59 8.18
N VAL A 322 32.19 13.70 8.33
CA VAL A 322 31.79 12.74 7.32
C VAL A 322 30.32 12.95 7.02
N ARG A 323 29.96 13.12 5.76
CA ARG A 323 28.58 13.06 5.31
C ARG A 323 28.25 11.59 5.05
N VAL A 324 27.28 11.09 5.78
CA VAL A 324 26.69 9.78 5.52
C VAL A 324 25.52 10.00 4.57
N ARG A 325 25.57 9.40 3.39
CA ARG A 325 24.49 9.44 2.40
C ARG A 325 23.90 8.05 2.24
N LEU A 326 22.60 7.96 2.41
CA LEU A 326 21.80 6.79 2.13
C LEU A 326 20.92 7.07 0.92
N THR A 327 20.94 6.14 -0.03
CA THR A 327 19.99 6.09 -1.14
C THR A 327 19.12 4.85 -0.94
N MET A 328 17.82 5.07 -0.79
CA MET A 328 16.81 4.03 -0.63
C MET A 328 15.96 3.97 -1.89
N VAL A 329 15.82 2.78 -2.48
CA VAL A 329 14.91 2.52 -3.60
C VAL A 329 13.73 1.73 -3.08
N ALA A 330 12.53 2.22 -3.35
CA ALA A 330 11.29 1.49 -3.19
C ALA A 330 10.74 1.22 -4.60
N ASP A 331 10.60 -0.06 -4.93
CA ASP A 331 10.08 -0.52 -6.22
C ASP A 331 8.57 -0.28 -6.37
N ASN A 332 7.88 -0.12 -5.23
CA ASN A 332 6.44 -0.01 -5.13
C ASN A 332 6.06 0.88 -3.94
N ARG A 333 4.77 1.24 -3.85
CA ARG A 333 4.21 1.96 -2.69
C ARG A 333 4.34 1.14 -1.40
N ARG A 334 4.84 1.77 -0.33
CA ARG A 334 5.08 1.18 1.00
C ARG A 334 4.41 2.01 2.10
N TYR A 335 4.05 1.35 3.19
CA TYR A 335 3.42 2.00 4.35
C TYR A 335 4.33 1.94 5.58
N HIS A 336 4.22 2.93 6.47
CA HIS A 336 4.94 2.96 7.76
C HIS A 336 6.45 2.66 7.68
N VAL A 337 7.10 3.16 6.63
CA VAL A 337 8.50 2.88 6.34
C VAL A 337 9.42 3.48 7.39
N ALA A 338 10.40 2.70 7.82
CA ALA A 338 11.54 3.13 8.62
C ALA A 338 12.86 2.85 7.88
N LEU A 339 13.59 3.90 7.52
CA LEU A 339 14.99 3.82 7.12
C LEU A 339 15.85 3.93 8.37
N VAL A 340 16.68 2.93 8.63
CA VAL A 340 17.52 2.83 9.83
C VAL A 340 18.97 2.64 9.42
N ASP A 341 19.83 3.55 9.87
CA ASP A 341 21.27 3.50 9.64
C ASP A 341 22.03 3.40 10.96
N PRO A 342 22.45 2.20 11.40
CA PRO A 342 23.29 2.05 12.58
C PRO A 342 24.69 2.61 12.32
N LEU A 343 25.20 3.42 13.26
CA LEU A 343 26.50 4.03 13.14
C LEU A 343 27.63 3.07 13.56
N PRO A 344 28.75 3.04 12.83
CA PRO A 344 30.00 2.47 13.34
C PRO A 344 30.42 3.21 14.62
N ALA A 345 30.91 2.50 15.64
CA ALA A 345 31.19 3.07 16.96
C ALA A 345 32.25 4.20 17.00
N GLY A 346 33.04 4.38 15.93
CA GLY A 346 33.98 5.50 15.80
C GLY A 346 33.34 6.81 15.28
N LEU A 347 32.07 6.78 14.87
CA LEU A 347 31.34 7.93 14.33
C LEU A 347 30.26 8.39 15.31
N GLU A 348 30.13 9.71 15.48
CA GLU A 348 29.08 10.35 16.27
C GLU A 348 28.29 11.33 15.41
N ILE A 349 26.96 11.28 15.46
CA ILE A 349 26.11 12.21 14.69
C ILE A 349 26.29 13.64 15.18
N VAL A 350 26.49 14.57 14.24
CA VAL A 350 26.43 16.01 14.50
C VAL A 350 24.98 16.47 14.38
N ASN A 351 24.27 16.54 15.50
CA ASN A 351 22.85 16.90 15.51
C ASN A 351 22.65 18.42 15.30
N PRO A 352 22.02 18.87 14.19
CA PRO A 352 21.81 20.29 13.88
C PRO A 352 20.84 21.02 14.81
N SER A 353 20.01 20.28 15.55
CA SER A 353 19.02 20.89 16.46
C SER A 353 19.65 21.43 17.75
N LEU A 354 20.91 21.09 18.03
CA LEU A 354 21.64 21.57 19.19
C LEU A 354 22.22 22.95 18.91
N ALA A 355 21.96 23.92 19.80
CA ALA A 355 22.39 25.33 19.66
C ALA A 355 23.92 25.53 19.51
N VAL A 356 24.72 24.50 19.76
CA VAL A 356 26.19 24.48 19.70
C VAL A 356 26.76 23.72 18.50
N SER A 357 25.93 23.10 17.65
CA SER A 357 26.43 22.49 16.41
C SER A 357 26.82 23.57 15.41
N GLY A 358 28.06 23.54 14.90
CA GLY A 358 28.50 24.42 13.82
C GLY A 358 27.65 24.25 12.56
N SER A 359 27.67 25.24 11.66
CA SER A 359 26.87 25.20 10.42
C SER A 359 27.12 23.92 9.61
N ILE A 360 26.06 23.18 9.31
CA ILE A 360 26.09 22.04 8.38
C ILE A 360 26.33 22.60 6.97
N PRO A 361 27.42 22.22 6.28
CA PRO A 361 27.67 22.66 4.92
C PRO A 361 26.58 22.14 3.98
N GLN A 362 26.06 23.01 3.11
CA GLN A 362 25.14 22.57 2.06
C GLN A 362 25.81 21.51 1.18
N ASP A 363 25.02 20.51 0.83
CA ASP A 363 25.44 19.42 -0.04
C ASP A 363 25.61 19.93 -1.48
N PRO A 364 26.84 19.89 -2.05
CA PRO A 364 27.10 20.37 -3.40
C PRO A 364 26.45 19.52 -4.50
N ASN A 365 26.07 18.28 -4.19
CA ASN A 365 25.36 17.36 -5.08
C ASN A 365 23.85 17.34 -4.79
N SER A 366 23.37 18.11 -3.81
CA SER A 366 21.93 18.29 -3.65
C SER A 366 21.41 18.95 -4.92
N PRO A 367 20.39 18.38 -5.58
CA PRO A 367 19.79 19.03 -6.73
C PRO A 367 19.41 20.44 -6.30
N ASP A 368 20.04 21.41 -6.96
CA ASP A 368 19.70 22.81 -6.82
C ASP A 368 18.25 22.92 -7.30
N TYR A 369 17.28 22.85 -6.37
CA TYR A 369 15.87 23.11 -6.65
C TYR A 369 15.69 24.61 -6.96
N ARG A 370 16.51 25.15 -7.87
CA ARG A 370 16.49 26.53 -8.33
C ARG A 370 15.35 26.80 -9.30
N TYR A 371 14.72 25.76 -9.87
CA TYR A 371 13.56 25.92 -10.75
C TYR A 371 12.61 24.72 -10.66
N GLY A 372 11.63 24.80 -9.74
CA GLY A 372 10.43 23.95 -9.81
C GLY A 372 9.82 23.56 -8.47
N TRP A 373 8.80 24.32 -8.04
CA TRP A 373 7.73 23.93 -7.09
C TRP A 373 8.12 23.79 -5.60
N TRP A 374 7.80 24.85 -4.85
CA TRP A 374 8.11 25.12 -3.44
C TRP A 374 7.30 24.27 -2.41
N TRP A 375 6.91 23.04 -2.76
CA TRP A 375 6.01 22.19 -1.96
C TRP A 375 6.60 20.84 -1.51
N TRP A 376 7.78 20.44 -2.00
CA TRP A 376 8.37 19.15 -1.63
C TRP A 376 9.39 19.34 -0.50
N GLY A 377 8.95 19.04 0.73
CA GLY A 377 9.85 18.84 1.86
C GLY A 377 10.64 17.54 1.72
N THR A 378 11.29 17.11 2.80
CA THR A 378 11.89 15.78 2.88
C THR A 378 10.84 14.70 2.65
N TRP A 379 11.24 13.55 2.12
CA TRP A 379 10.31 12.42 1.90
C TRP A 379 9.82 11.80 3.21
N TYR A 380 10.55 12.01 4.32
CA TYR A 380 10.21 11.53 5.65
C TYR A 380 9.43 12.58 6.44
N GLU A 381 8.53 12.10 7.30
CA GLU A 381 7.71 12.89 8.22
C GLU A 381 8.44 13.15 9.55
N HIS A 382 9.31 12.22 9.95
CA HIS A 382 10.05 12.28 11.20
C HIS A 382 11.46 11.72 11.02
N GLN A 383 12.41 12.27 11.77
CA GLN A 383 13.76 11.71 11.86
C GLN A 383 14.22 11.67 13.32
N ASN A 384 15.02 10.65 13.66
CA ASN A 384 15.75 10.58 14.91
C ASN A 384 17.25 10.52 14.64
N MET A 385 18.02 11.26 15.43
CA MET A 385 19.46 11.17 15.48
C MET A 385 19.83 10.70 16.89
N ARG A 386 20.14 9.41 17.02
CA ARG A 386 20.54 8.75 18.26
C ARG A 386 22.07 8.60 18.28
N ASP A 387 22.62 8.24 19.43
CA ASP A 387 24.07 8.04 19.57
C ASP A 387 24.57 6.91 18.66
N GLU A 388 23.77 5.85 18.54
CA GLU A 388 24.10 4.61 17.87
C GLU A 388 23.50 4.46 16.47
N ARG A 389 22.58 5.35 16.05
CA ARG A 389 21.91 5.26 14.73
C ARG A 389 21.19 6.53 14.31
N ALA A 390 21.03 6.69 13.00
CA ALA A 390 20.08 7.62 12.40
C ALA A 390 18.82 6.89 11.91
N GLU A 391 17.65 7.51 12.03
CA GLU A 391 16.37 6.93 11.63
C GLU A 391 15.55 7.98 10.87
N ALA A 392 14.89 7.59 9.78
CA ALA A 392 13.92 8.42 9.05
C ALA A 392 12.63 7.62 8.79
N PHE A 393 11.48 8.24 9.03
CA PHE A 393 10.18 7.57 9.02
C PHE A 393 9.19 8.26 8.09
N SER A 394 8.39 7.47 7.36
CA SER A 394 7.26 7.97 6.58
C SER A 394 6.04 7.07 6.73
N SER A 395 4.84 7.64 6.86
CA SER A 395 3.60 6.86 6.87
C SER A 395 3.24 6.30 5.50
N LEU A 396 3.72 6.95 4.43
CA LEU A 396 3.54 6.57 3.04
C LEU A 396 4.78 6.90 2.23
N LEU A 397 5.29 5.89 1.54
CA LEU A 397 6.33 6.06 0.54
C LEU A 397 5.78 5.59 -0.80
N TRP A 398 5.91 6.42 -1.84
CA TRP A 398 5.59 5.98 -3.20
C TRP A 398 6.77 5.16 -3.76
N ASP A 399 6.59 4.56 -4.93
CA ASP A 399 7.70 4.02 -5.70
C ASP A 399 8.66 5.15 -6.09
N GLY A 400 9.96 4.87 -6.05
CA GLY A 400 10.98 5.86 -6.40
C GLY A 400 12.31 5.67 -5.69
N VAL A 401 13.17 6.67 -5.88
CA VAL A 401 14.51 6.75 -5.28
C VAL A 401 14.52 7.92 -4.30
N TYR A 402 14.97 7.64 -3.08
CA TYR A 402 14.92 8.54 -1.95
C TYR A 402 16.30 8.71 -1.32
N ASP A 403 16.76 9.95 -1.22
CA ASP A 403 18.02 10.26 -0.54
C ASP A 403 17.76 10.71 0.90
N TYR A 404 18.62 10.24 1.82
CA TYR A 404 18.70 10.69 3.19
C TYR A 404 20.17 10.94 3.54
N SER A 405 20.48 12.07 4.17
CA SER A 405 21.85 12.36 4.56
C SER A 405 21.94 13.07 5.89
N TYR A 406 23.03 12.79 6.61
CA TYR A 406 23.37 13.45 7.85
C TYR A 406 24.89 13.55 8.00
N ILE A 407 25.35 14.40 8.92
CA ILE A 407 26.77 14.57 9.21
C ILE A 407 27.11 13.81 10.48
N ALA A 408 28.21 13.07 10.45
CA ALA A 408 28.86 12.49 11.61
C ALA A 408 30.29 13.03 11.74
N ARG A 409 30.86 12.90 12.94
CA ARG A 409 32.27 13.19 13.21
C ARG A 409 32.98 11.92 13.65
N ALA A 410 34.17 11.68 13.11
CA ALA A 410 35.05 10.62 13.59
C ALA A 410 35.70 11.04 14.91
N THR A 411 35.37 10.36 16.01
CA THR A 411 35.84 10.73 17.36
C THR A 411 36.87 9.77 17.92
N THR A 412 36.58 8.47 17.90
CA THR A 412 37.43 7.44 18.51
C THR A 412 38.22 6.69 17.44
N PRO A 413 39.57 6.76 17.42
CA PRO A 413 40.38 5.97 16.50
C PRO A 413 40.27 4.46 16.80
N GLY A 414 40.09 3.65 15.76
CA GLY A 414 39.98 2.20 15.92
C GLY A 414 39.53 1.50 14.64
N LYS A 415 39.37 0.18 14.73
CA LYS A 415 38.71 -0.64 13.70
C LYS A 415 37.31 -1.00 14.19
N PHE A 416 36.30 -0.67 13.41
CA PHE A 416 34.91 -0.88 13.78
C PHE A 416 34.19 -1.64 12.68
N VAL A 417 33.24 -2.49 13.08
CA VAL A 417 32.28 -3.08 12.15
C VAL A 417 31.35 -1.96 11.70
N VAL A 418 31.00 -2.00 10.42
CA VAL A 418 30.08 -1.07 9.77
C VAL A 418 28.75 -1.81 9.63
N PRO A 419 27.78 -1.65 10.56
CA PRO A 419 26.55 -2.44 10.52
C PRO A 419 25.73 -2.06 9.28
N PRO A 420 25.04 -3.00 8.63
CA PRO A 420 24.27 -2.70 7.43
C PRO A 420 23.16 -1.68 7.71
N ALA A 421 23.00 -0.72 6.80
CA ALA A 421 21.81 0.11 6.78
C ALA A 421 20.63 -0.72 6.26
N LYS A 422 19.43 -0.46 6.78
CA LYS A 422 18.22 -1.20 6.40
C LYS A 422 17.03 -0.27 6.22
N ALA A 423 16.07 -0.71 5.43
CA ALA A 423 14.74 -0.14 5.36
C ALA A 423 13.71 -1.26 5.62
N GLU A 424 12.65 -0.94 6.34
CA GLU A 424 11.57 -1.88 6.67
C GLU A 424 10.20 -1.20 6.68
N GLU A 425 9.15 -2.01 6.54
CA GLU A 425 7.71 -1.65 6.59
C GLU A 425 7.03 -2.35 7.77
#